data_AF-T1F5Q9-F1
#
_entry.id   AF-T1F5Q9-F1
#
_cell.length_a   1.000
_cell.length_b   1.000
_cell.length_c   1.000
_cell.angle_alpha   90.00
_cell.angle_beta   90.00
_cell.angle_gamma   90.00
#
_symmetry.space_group_name_H-M   'P 1'
#
loop_
_entity.id
_entity.type
_entity.pdbx_description
1 polymer ?
#
loop_
_entity_poly.entity_id
_entity_poly.type
_entity_poly.pdbx_seq_one_letter_code
_entity_poly.pdbx_strand_id
1 'polypeptide(L)'
;MFSKFENIIRSRKRIRIPAQELYSFESLLLFDHIFFAEEREVWKEECYICCDPLEELSDAVYLRLCRHKFHLHCLRKLFQSAHELRCPLCMKHYEHLYPAGAEFKSGVLDVEVYRGEVKMTFQVEDYHCLISLDDNKENKFIMKLLIKAWLRYLLNKDILQSFVACSRDELIDFIKSTLQGTNVIANEVNENLDFYSFIPEVDEEEEEEDDYFDNDDGGFEPWDNEIPVNVNPEKEGDPIVIGDWSDAGYIYIPTRF
;
A
#
# COMPACT_ATOMS: atom_id res chain seq x y z
N MET A 1 -0.13 -34.37 16.62
CA MET A 1 0.63 -34.15 15.37
C MET A 1 -0.04 -33.01 14.63
N PHE A 2 0.39 -31.78 14.89
CA PHE A 2 -0.05 -30.64 14.08
C PHE A 2 0.80 -30.69 12.81
N SER A 3 0.15 -30.98 11.69
CA SER A 3 0.74 -30.87 10.37
C SER A 3 1.40 -29.50 10.27
N LYS A 4 2.71 -29.45 10.01
CA LYS A 4 3.39 -28.24 9.55
C LYS A 4 2.78 -27.91 8.19
N PHE A 5 1.63 -27.27 8.19
CA PHE A 5 1.14 -26.62 6.98
C PHE A 5 2.14 -25.51 6.73
N GLU A 6 2.99 -25.73 5.73
CA GLU A 6 3.84 -24.70 5.17
C GLU A 6 2.96 -23.47 4.90
N ASN A 7 3.40 -22.32 5.40
CA ASN A 7 2.73 -21.05 5.21
C ASN A 7 2.92 -20.64 3.75
N ILE A 8 2.14 -21.24 2.86
CA ILE A 8 2.16 -20.91 1.43
C ILE A 8 1.66 -19.46 1.28
N ILE A 9 2.56 -18.59 0.82
CA ILE A 9 2.25 -17.22 0.43
C ILE A 9 1.36 -17.30 -0.82
N ARG A 10 0.18 -16.67 -0.77
CA ARG A 10 -0.73 -16.57 -1.90
C ARG A 10 -0.46 -15.34 -2.75
N SER A 11 -0.05 -14.25 -2.11
CA SER A 11 0.38 -13.04 -2.79
C SER A 11 1.27 -12.21 -1.87
N ARG A 12 2.19 -11.48 -2.49
CA ARG A 12 3.09 -10.53 -1.83
C ARG A 12 3.06 -9.22 -2.60
N LYS A 13 3.09 -8.10 -1.89
CA LYS A 13 3.08 -6.77 -2.50
C LYS A 13 3.92 -5.80 -1.69
N ARG A 14 4.77 -5.04 -2.36
CA ARG A 14 5.61 -4.00 -1.78
C ARG A 14 5.18 -2.62 -2.29
N ILE A 15 4.88 -1.69 -1.39
CA ILE A 15 4.36 -0.35 -1.69
C ILE A 15 5.28 0.70 -1.09
N ARG A 16 5.94 1.50 -1.93
CA ARG A 16 6.83 2.59 -1.47
C ARG A 16 6.10 3.93 -1.45
N ILE A 17 6.40 4.74 -0.44
CA ILE A 17 6.02 6.15 -0.37
C ILE A 17 7.28 7.04 -0.36
N PRO A 18 7.28 8.20 -1.04
CA PRO A 18 6.19 8.70 -1.86
C PRO A 18 5.99 7.92 -3.16
N ALA A 19 4.73 7.69 -3.53
CA ALA A 19 4.39 7.11 -4.83
C ALA A 19 4.75 8.12 -5.94
N GLN A 20 5.33 7.65 -7.04
CA GLN A 20 5.95 8.51 -8.05
C GLN A 20 4.95 9.30 -8.92
N GLU A 21 3.63 9.06 -8.79
CA GLU A 21 2.60 9.63 -9.68
C GLU A 21 1.37 10.18 -8.92
N LEU A 22 1.58 11.19 -8.09
CA LEU A 22 0.54 11.75 -7.21
C LEU A 22 -0.46 12.70 -7.89
N TYR A 23 -0.29 12.96 -9.18
CA TYR A 23 -1.10 13.90 -9.98
C TYR A 23 -1.93 13.20 -11.06
N SER A 24 -2.36 11.98 -10.77
CA SER A 24 -3.24 11.19 -11.63
C SER A 24 -4.72 11.35 -11.26
N PHE A 25 -5.62 10.95 -12.15
CA PHE A 25 -7.06 10.93 -11.85
C PHE A 25 -7.35 9.96 -10.69
N GLU A 26 -6.58 8.87 -10.63
CA GLU A 26 -6.61 7.86 -9.59
C GLU A 26 -6.20 8.41 -8.23
N SER A 27 -5.31 9.40 -8.21
CA SER A 27 -4.99 10.12 -6.98
C SER A 27 -6.24 10.85 -6.45
N LEU A 28 -7.07 11.46 -7.31
CA LEU A 28 -8.32 12.10 -6.86
C LEU A 28 -9.31 11.10 -6.27
N LEU A 29 -9.36 9.90 -6.84
CA LEU A 29 -10.14 8.79 -6.32
C LEU A 29 -9.59 8.38 -4.95
N LEU A 30 -8.28 8.14 -4.84
CA LEU A 30 -7.59 7.81 -3.58
C LEU A 30 -7.91 8.80 -2.45
N PHE A 31 -7.94 10.10 -2.74
CA PHE A 31 -8.26 11.18 -1.78
C PHE A 31 -9.76 11.36 -1.48
N ASP A 32 -10.62 10.49 -1.99
CA ASP A 32 -12.06 10.54 -1.75
C ASP A 32 -12.68 11.86 -2.20
N HIS A 33 -12.29 12.38 -3.35
CA HIS A 33 -12.93 13.55 -3.94
C HIS A 33 -14.19 13.21 -4.73
N ILE A 34 -14.35 11.94 -5.13
CA ILE A 34 -15.39 11.45 -6.03
C ILE A 34 -16.03 10.21 -5.38
N PHE A 35 -17.36 10.14 -5.37
CA PHE A 35 -18.15 9.02 -4.84
C PHE A 35 -19.27 8.65 -5.80
N PHE A 36 -19.71 7.40 -5.82
CA PHE A 36 -20.91 7.03 -6.56
C PHE A 36 -22.13 7.78 -6.02
N ALA A 37 -22.97 8.25 -6.94
CA ALA A 37 -24.26 8.80 -6.60
C ALA A 37 -25.23 7.66 -6.31
N GLU A 38 -26.07 7.81 -5.28
CA GLU A 38 -27.11 6.83 -4.99
C GLU A 38 -28.15 6.87 -6.11
N GLU A 39 -28.60 5.71 -6.61
CA GLU A 39 -29.53 5.62 -7.75
C GLU A 39 -30.72 6.57 -7.59
N ARG A 40 -31.32 6.64 -6.40
CA ARG A 40 -32.51 7.46 -6.11
C ARG A 40 -32.31 8.97 -6.31
N GLU A 41 -31.07 9.45 -6.27
CA GLU A 41 -30.75 10.87 -6.42
C GLU A 41 -30.47 11.29 -7.88
N VAL A 42 -30.47 10.34 -8.82
CA VAL A 42 -29.91 10.53 -10.17
C VAL A 42 -30.97 10.66 -11.27
N TRP A 43 -32.19 10.16 -11.05
CA TRP A 43 -33.17 9.83 -12.11
C TRP A 43 -33.71 11.01 -12.96
N LYS A 44 -33.24 12.24 -12.76
CA LYS A 44 -33.69 13.43 -13.52
C LYS A 44 -32.60 14.46 -13.78
N GLU A 45 -31.36 14.18 -13.41
CA GLU A 45 -30.25 15.13 -13.61
C GLU A 45 -29.46 14.74 -14.87
N GLU A 46 -29.01 15.76 -15.60
CA GLU A 46 -28.15 15.60 -16.77
C GLU A 46 -26.69 15.87 -16.37
N CYS A 47 -25.75 15.16 -16.99
CA CYS A 47 -24.34 15.47 -16.82
C CYS A 47 -24.02 16.78 -17.54
N TYR A 48 -23.55 17.79 -16.81
CA TYR A 48 -23.22 19.10 -17.38
C TYR A 48 -22.03 19.08 -18.37
N ILE A 49 -21.30 17.97 -18.47
CA ILE A 49 -20.14 17.83 -19.36
C ILE A 49 -20.56 17.31 -20.74
N CYS A 50 -21.36 16.24 -20.80
CA CYS A 50 -21.81 15.64 -22.07
C CYS A 50 -23.25 15.99 -22.45
N CYS A 51 -24.03 16.55 -21.53
CA CYS A 51 -25.46 16.81 -21.65
C CYS A 51 -26.36 15.57 -21.77
N ASP A 52 -25.83 14.37 -21.47
CA ASP A 52 -26.62 13.14 -21.43
C ASP A 52 -27.21 12.89 -20.03
N PRO A 53 -28.33 12.16 -19.91
CA PRO A 53 -28.90 11.80 -18.61
C PRO A 53 -27.92 10.99 -17.75
N LEU A 54 -27.88 11.29 -16.45
CA LEU A 54 -27.01 10.55 -15.52
C LEU A 54 -27.49 9.11 -15.26
N GLU A 55 -28.76 8.80 -15.55
CA GLU A 55 -29.33 7.45 -15.36
C GLU A 55 -28.95 6.45 -16.45
N GLU A 56 -28.50 6.92 -17.62
CA GLU A 56 -28.17 6.05 -18.74
C GLU A 56 -26.93 5.17 -18.48
N LEU A 57 -26.05 5.62 -17.58
CA LEU A 57 -24.80 4.94 -17.25
C LEU A 57 -24.75 4.67 -15.74
N SER A 58 -24.35 3.45 -15.37
CA SER A 58 -24.18 3.05 -13.96
C SER A 58 -22.88 3.62 -13.33
N ASP A 59 -22.34 4.72 -13.88
CA ASP A 59 -21.10 5.37 -13.44
C ASP A 59 -21.32 6.80 -12.92
N ALA A 60 -22.56 7.16 -12.59
CA ALA A 60 -22.88 8.46 -12.00
C ALA A 60 -22.18 8.64 -10.65
N VAL A 61 -21.45 9.75 -10.51
CA VAL A 61 -20.69 10.11 -9.32
C VAL A 61 -20.98 11.54 -8.89
N TYR A 62 -20.72 11.88 -7.63
CA TYR A 62 -20.73 13.24 -7.13
C TYR A 62 -19.36 13.65 -6.59
N LEU A 63 -19.08 14.95 -6.68
CA LEU A 63 -17.88 15.54 -6.08
C LEU A 63 -18.10 15.86 -4.60
N ARG A 64 -17.21 15.40 -3.72
CA ARG A 64 -17.38 15.42 -2.26
C ARG A 64 -17.75 16.79 -1.66
N LEU A 65 -17.12 17.86 -2.13
CA LEU A 65 -17.21 19.19 -1.50
C LEU A 65 -18.44 19.97 -1.96
N CYS A 66 -18.85 19.86 -3.22
CA CYS A 66 -19.97 20.61 -3.78
C CYS A 66 -21.20 19.75 -4.12
N ARG A 67 -21.09 18.42 -4.05
CA ARG A 67 -22.16 17.44 -4.33
C ARG A 67 -22.76 17.51 -5.75
N HIS A 68 -22.14 18.24 -6.68
CA HIS A 68 -22.54 18.20 -8.09
C HIS A 68 -22.23 16.84 -8.71
N LYS A 69 -23.15 16.37 -9.55
CA LYS A 69 -23.13 15.02 -10.15
C LYS A 69 -22.69 15.04 -11.60
N PHE A 70 -21.96 13.99 -12.00
CA PHE A 70 -21.40 13.80 -13.34
C PHE A 70 -21.23 12.32 -13.62
N HIS A 71 -21.07 11.92 -14.88
CA HIS A 71 -20.52 10.59 -15.17
C HIS A 71 -19.04 10.55 -14.82
N LEU A 72 -18.57 9.42 -14.26
CA LEU A 72 -17.18 9.24 -13.87
C LEU A 72 -16.22 9.40 -15.06
N HIS A 73 -16.57 8.83 -16.22
CA HIS A 73 -15.74 8.94 -17.42
C HIS A 73 -15.67 10.38 -17.97
N CYS A 74 -16.71 11.20 -17.78
CA CYS A 74 -16.71 12.61 -18.15
C CYS A 74 -15.77 13.43 -17.27
N LEU A 75 -15.77 13.19 -15.95
CA LEU A 75 -14.80 13.82 -15.04
C LEU A 75 -13.37 13.41 -15.36
N ARG A 76 -13.13 12.14 -15.73
CA ARG A 76 -11.80 11.67 -16.14
C ARG A 76 -11.29 12.41 -17.37
N LYS A 77 -12.11 12.54 -18.42
CA LYS A 77 -11.74 13.29 -19.64
C LYS A 77 -11.46 14.77 -19.33
N LEU A 78 -12.26 15.38 -18.46
CA LEU A 78 -12.06 16.76 -18.02
C LEU A 78 -10.73 16.92 -17.27
N PHE A 79 -10.41 16.00 -16.36
CA PHE A 79 -9.13 16.02 -15.65
C PHE A 79 -7.95 15.83 -16.61
N GLN A 80 -8.05 14.89 -17.56
CA GLN A 80 -7.00 14.64 -18.54
C GLN A 80 -6.70 15.84 -19.44
N SER A 81 -7.67 16.72 -19.69
CA SER A 81 -7.46 17.92 -20.50
C SER A 81 -6.90 19.11 -19.72
N ALA A 82 -7.28 19.25 -18.44
CA ALA A 82 -6.89 20.38 -17.61
C ALA A 82 -5.71 20.09 -16.66
N HIS A 83 -5.41 18.82 -16.41
CA HIS A 83 -4.50 18.35 -15.35
C HIS A 83 -4.86 18.85 -13.93
N GLU A 84 -6.09 19.30 -13.73
CA GLU A 84 -6.65 19.71 -12.44
C GLU A 84 -8.15 19.36 -12.41
N LEU A 85 -8.69 19.08 -11.22
CA LEU A 85 -10.12 18.85 -11.05
C LEU A 85 -10.78 20.11 -10.48
N ARG A 86 -11.51 20.83 -11.34
CA ARG A 86 -12.43 21.89 -10.95
C ARG A 86 -13.85 21.50 -11.32
N CYS A 87 -14.79 21.71 -10.40
CA CYS A 87 -16.19 21.45 -10.70
C CYS A 87 -16.69 22.40 -11.82
N PRO A 88 -17.19 21.89 -12.96
CA PRO A 88 -17.69 22.73 -14.06
C PRO A 88 -18.86 23.66 -13.68
N LEU A 89 -19.66 23.31 -12.66
CA LEU A 89 -20.84 24.09 -12.28
C LEU A 89 -20.50 25.24 -11.33
N CYS A 90 -19.67 24.99 -10.31
CA CYS A 90 -19.39 25.99 -9.26
C CYS A 90 -17.93 26.41 -9.14
N MET A 91 -17.07 25.92 -10.03
CA MET A 91 -15.64 26.23 -10.07
C MET A 91 -14.86 25.85 -8.80
N LYS A 92 -15.45 25.07 -7.89
CA LYS A 92 -14.76 24.58 -6.69
C LYS A 92 -13.56 23.72 -7.12
N HIS A 93 -12.39 24.09 -6.62
CA HIS A 93 -11.13 23.38 -6.86
C HIS A 93 -11.00 22.19 -5.90
N TYR A 94 -10.60 21.05 -6.45
CA TYR A 94 -10.30 19.81 -5.72
C TYR A 94 -8.79 19.60 -5.76
N GLU A 95 -8.11 20.25 -4.82
CA GLU A 95 -6.68 20.12 -4.66
C GLU A 95 -6.34 18.76 -4.06
N HIS A 96 -5.24 18.18 -4.52
CA HIS A 96 -4.60 17.10 -3.80
C HIS A 96 -4.24 17.65 -2.41
N LEU A 97 -4.92 17.16 -1.38
CA LEU A 97 -4.67 17.53 0.01
C LEU A 97 -3.38 16.88 0.51
N TYR A 98 -2.26 17.15 -0.17
CA TYR A 98 -0.98 17.04 0.48
C TYR A 98 -0.85 18.27 1.37
N PRO A 99 -0.62 18.11 2.68
CA PRO A 99 -0.29 19.24 3.51
C PRO A 99 0.91 19.95 2.87
N ALA A 100 0.68 21.16 2.34
CA ALA A 100 1.71 21.94 1.69
C ALA A 100 2.84 22.16 2.71
N GLY A 101 4.03 21.64 2.41
CA GLY A 101 5.18 21.70 3.32
C GLY A 101 5.26 20.58 4.36
N ALA A 102 4.44 19.52 4.27
CA ALA A 102 4.73 18.30 5.02
C ALA A 102 5.95 17.61 4.43
N GLU A 103 6.99 17.48 5.24
CA GLU A 103 8.11 16.59 4.95
C GLU A 103 7.61 15.15 5.05
N PHE A 104 7.31 14.54 3.90
CA PHE A 104 6.93 13.14 3.85
C PHE A 104 8.17 12.28 4.07
N LYS A 105 8.14 11.53 5.17
CA LYS A 105 9.14 10.49 5.43
C LYS A 105 8.91 9.36 4.43
N SER A 106 9.97 8.96 3.74
CA SER A 106 9.91 7.79 2.86
C SER A 106 9.65 6.54 3.68
N GLY A 107 8.93 5.60 3.08
CA GLY A 107 8.58 4.35 3.75
C GLY A 107 8.23 3.24 2.78
N VAL A 108 8.17 2.03 3.33
CA VAL A 108 7.77 0.82 2.61
C VAL A 108 6.64 0.13 3.37
N LEU A 109 5.62 -0.32 2.65
CA LEU A 109 4.59 -1.22 3.16
C LEU A 109 4.68 -2.53 2.39
N ASP A 110 5.07 -3.60 3.07
CA ASP A 110 5.01 -4.97 2.56
C ASP A 110 3.71 -5.63 3.04
N VAL A 111 2.95 -6.21 2.12
CA VAL A 111 1.70 -6.94 2.37
C VAL A 111 1.87 -8.37 1.87
N GLU A 112 1.75 -9.33 2.78
CA GLU A 112 1.86 -10.76 2.50
C GLU A 112 0.56 -11.45 2.90
N VAL A 113 -0.10 -12.09 1.94
CA VAL A 113 -1.34 -12.83 2.17
C VAL A 113 -1.03 -14.32 2.19
N TYR A 114 -1.26 -14.94 3.34
CA TYR A 114 -1.11 -16.38 3.54
C TYR A 114 -2.49 -17.05 3.55
N ARG A 115 -2.50 -18.39 3.66
CA ARG A 115 -3.74 -19.12 3.94
C ARG A 115 -4.18 -18.89 5.38
N GLY A 116 -5.14 -18.00 5.60
CA GLY A 116 -5.71 -17.75 6.93
C GLY A 116 -5.16 -16.51 7.64
N GLU A 117 -4.13 -15.86 7.10
CA GLU A 117 -3.51 -14.68 7.70
C GLU A 117 -3.11 -13.66 6.62
N VAL A 118 -3.18 -12.38 6.94
CA VAL A 118 -2.63 -11.25 6.19
C VAL A 118 -1.63 -10.54 7.09
N LYS A 119 -0.39 -10.39 6.62
CA LYS A 119 0.66 -9.65 7.31
C LYS A 119 0.93 -8.34 6.59
N MET A 120 1.00 -7.25 7.34
CA MET A 120 1.32 -5.93 6.85
C MET A 120 2.51 -5.37 7.63
N THR A 121 3.64 -5.18 6.95
CA THR A 121 4.87 -4.63 7.53
C THR A 121 5.07 -3.21 7.03
N PHE A 122 4.91 -2.24 7.92
CA PHE A 122 5.16 -0.83 7.67
C PHE A 122 6.57 -0.47 8.13
N GLN A 123 7.36 0.13 7.25
CA GLN A 123 8.68 0.69 7.53
C GLN A 123 8.63 2.19 7.25
N VAL A 124 8.86 3.01 8.27
CA VAL A 124 8.95 4.48 8.17
C VAL A 124 10.22 4.90 8.89
N GLU A 125 11.18 5.45 8.15
CA GLU A 125 12.52 5.78 8.68
C GLU A 125 13.20 4.56 9.36
N ASP A 126 13.46 4.67 10.67
CA ASP A 126 14.05 3.68 11.56
C ASP A 126 13.01 2.77 12.22
N TYR A 127 11.71 3.00 11.97
CA TYR A 127 10.63 2.33 12.66
C TYR A 127 9.98 1.25 11.80
N HIS A 128 9.78 0.08 12.40
CA HIS A 128 9.11 -1.06 11.81
C HIS A 128 7.86 -1.43 12.62
N CYS A 129 6.74 -1.64 11.94
CA CYS A 129 5.48 -2.08 12.54
C CYS A 129 4.93 -3.26 11.74
N LEU A 130 4.70 -4.38 12.43
CA LEU A 130 4.05 -5.57 11.86
C LEU A 130 2.62 -5.66 12.41
N ILE A 131 1.65 -5.73 11.50
CA ILE A 131 0.25 -6.00 11.82
C ILE A 131 -0.14 -7.33 11.16
N SER A 132 -0.57 -8.29 11.97
CA SER A 132 -1.12 -9.57 11.53
C SER A 132 -2.64 -9.57 11.71
N LEU A 133 -3.37 -9.90 10.64
CA LEU A 133 -4.83 -9.99 10.62
C LEU A 133 -5.25 -11.37 10.12
N ASP A 134 -6.36 -11.93 10.59
CA ASP A 134 -6.91 -13.16 10.00
C ASP A 134 -7.41 -12.91 8.56
N ASP A 135 -7.26 -13.87 7.65
CA ASP A 135 -7.72 -13.82 6.25
C ASP A 135 -9.25 -13.98 6.13
N ASN A 136 -9.99 -13.01 6.67
CA ASN A 136 -11.46 -12.95 6.61
C ASN A 136 -11.93 -11.67 5.88
N LYS A 137 -13.23 -11.59 5.56
CA LYS A 137 -13.80 -10.48 4.77
C LYS A 137 -13.62 -9.12 5.44
N GLU A 138 -13.80 -9.04 6.75
CA GLU A 138 -13.70 -7.81 7.53
C GLU A 138 -12.26 -7.32 7.60
N ASN A 139 -11.31 -8.21 7.89
CA ASN A 139 -9.90 -7.89 7.97
C ASN A 139 -9.30 -7.53 6.60
N LYS A 140 -9.77 -8.15 5.51
CA LYS A 140 -9.45 -7.70 4.14
C LYS A 140 -9.90 -6.28 3.88
N PHE A 141 -11.07 -5.91 4.38
CA PHE A 141 -11.57 -4.56 4.25
C PHE A 141 -10.70 -3.57 5.05
N ILE A 142 -10.31 -3.91 6.28
CA ILE A 142 -9.37 -3.11 7.08
C ILE A 142 -8.02 -2.98 6.38
N MET A 143 -7.47 -4.07 5.85
CA MET A 143 -6.24 -4.08 5.05
C MET A 143 -6.32 -3.08 3.88
N LYS A 144 -7.43 -3.07 3.12
CA LYS A 144 -7.65 -2.08 2.06
C LYS A 144 -7.65 -0.64 2.57
N LEU A 145 -8.28 -0.38 3.71
CA LEU A 145 -8.28 0.97 4.31
C LEU A 145 -6.90 1.38 4.83
N LEU A 146 -6.12 0.45 5.40
CA LEU A 146 -4.74 0.71 5.82
C LEU A 146 -3.84 1.01 4.63
N ILE A 147 -3.94 0.25 3.53
CA ILE A 147 -3.22 0.54 2.27
C ILE A 147 -3.60 1.93 1.76
N LYS A 148 -4.89 2.28 1.78
CA LYS A 148 -5.37 3.60 1.38
C LYS A 148 -4.81 4.71 2.28
N ALA A 149 -4.80 4.52 3.60
CA ALA A 149 -4.23 5.47 4.55
C ALA A 149 -2.72 5.66 4.34
N TRP A 150 -2.00 4.57 4.05
CA TRP A 150 -0.58 4.57 3.72
C TRP A 150 -0.30 5.39 2.45
N LEU A 151 -1.02 5.12 1.35
CA LEU A 151 -0.88 5.85 0.09
C LEU A 151 -1.27 7.34 0.20
N ARG A 152 -2.11 7.68 1.19
CA ARG A 152 -2.48 9.07 1.54
C ARG A 152 -1.53 9.72 2.55
N TYR A 153 -0.45 9.03 2.94
CA TYR A 153 0.54 9.53 3.91
C TYR A 153 -0.05 9.88 5.28
N LEU A 154 -1.12 9.18 5.67
CA LEU A 154 -1.83 9.43 6.94
C LEU A 154 -1.30 8.58 8.10
N LEU A 155 -0.48 7.56 7.81
CA LEU A 155 0.11 6.68 8.81
C LEU A 155 1.56 7.10 9.07
N ASN A 156 1.80 7.75 10.20
CA ASN A 156 3.13 8.13 10.66
C ASN A 156 3.62 7.20 11.79
N LYS A 157 4.86 7.41 12.26
CA LYS A 157 5.48 6.64 13.35
C LYS A 157 4.60 6.61 14.60
N ASP A 158 4.06 7.75 15.02
CA ASP A 158 3.24 7.85 16.25
C ASP A 158 1.95 7.03 16.15
N ILE A 159 1.26 7.10 15.01
CA ILE A 159 0.05 6.31 14.75
C ILE A 159 0.39 4.82 14.73
N LEU A 160 1.44 4.41 14.02
CA LEU A 160 1.83 3.00 13.96
C LEU A 160 2.31 2.46 15.33
N GLN A 161 2.98 3.27 16.15
CA GLN A 161 3.31 2.95 17.54
C GLN A 161 2.06 2.75 18.39
N SER A 162 1.02 3.59 18.20
CA SER A 162 -0.24 3.45 18.92
C SER A 162 -0.97 2.14 18.57
N PHE A 163 -0.84 1.63 17.34
CA PHE A 163 -1.37 0.32 16.96
C PHE A 163 -0.66 -0.82 17.71
N VAL A 164 0.67 -0.78 17.78
CA VAL A 164 1.47 -1.80 18.48
C VAL A 164 1.25 -1.79 19.99
N ALA A 165 0.97 -0.62 20.58
CA ALA A 165 0.66 -0.49 21.99
C ALA A 165 -0.75 -0.97 22.37
N CYS A 166 -1.63 -1.19 21.40
CA CYS A 166 -3.01 -1.63 21.62
C CYS A 166 -3.07 -3.14 21.94
N SER A 167 -4.03 -3.54 22.77
CA SER A 167 -4.25 -4.96 23.04
C SER A 167 -4.78 -5.67 21.79
N ARG A 168 -4.47 -6.96 21.62
CA ARG A 168 -4.88 -7.72 20.42
C ARG A 168 -6.39 -7.71 20.20
N ASP A 169 -7.16 -7.81 21.29
CA ASP A 169 -8.62 -7.90 21.24
C ASP A 169 -9.27 -6.56 20.87
N GLU A 170 -8.58 -5.43 21.09
CA GLU A 170 -9.07 -4.08 20.80
C GLU A 170 -8.46 -3.48 19.52
N LEU A 171 -7.39 -4.09 18.99
CA LEU A 171 -6.60 -3.55 17.89
C LEU A 171 -7.45 -3.21 16.66
N ILE A 172 -8.37 -4.09 16.29
CA ILE A 172 -9.22 -3.92 15.10
C ILE A 172 -10.12 -2.69 15.24
N ASP A 173 -10.77 -2.52 16.39
CA ASP A 173 -11.67 -1.39 16.63
C ASP A 173 -10.87 -0.09 16.78
N PHE A 174 -9.68 -0.17 17.37
CA PHE A 174 -8.77 0.96 17.46
C PHE A 174 -8.28 1.44 16.08
N ILE A 175 -7.88 0.51 15.19
CA ILE A 175 -7.53 0.82 13.81
C ILE A 175 -8.71 1.47 13.09
N LYS A 176 -9.91 0.89 13.15
CA LYS A 176 -11.11 1.46 12.51
C LYS A 176 -11.39 2.88 13.00
N SER A 177 -11.37 3.11 14.31
CA SER A 177 -11.59 4.42 14.91
C SER A 177 -10.54 5.44 14.44
N THR A 178 -9.27 5.04 14.39
CA THR A 178 -8.16 5.88 13.92
C THR A 178 -8.32 6.24 12.43
N LEU A 179 -8.65 5.26 11.59
CA LEU A 179 -8.89 5.46 10.16
C LEU A 179 -10.12 6.36 9.91
N GLN A 180 -11.19 6.18 10.68
CA GLN A 180 -12.36 7.05 10.62
C GLN A 180 -12.02 8.49 11.05
N GLY A 181 -11.27 8.67 12.13
CA GLY A 181 -10.81 9.97 12.61
C GLY A 181 -9.88 10.70 11.64
N THR A 182 -9.12 9.96 10.83
CA THR A 182 -8.27 10.49 9.74
C THR A 182 -9.02 10.59 8.41
N ASN A 183 -10.34 10.38 8.40
CA ASN A 183 -11.19 10.51 7.22
C ASN A 183 -10.75 9.57 6.07
N VAL A 184 -10.35 8.35 6.45
CA VAL A 184 -10.13 7.21 5.56
C VAL A 184 -11.39 6.36 5.61
N ILE A 185 -12.21 6.47 4.57
CA ILE A 185 -13.50 5.78 4.48
C ILE A 185 -13.52 4.82 3.29
N ALA A 186 -14.45 3.87 3.31
CA ALA A 186 -14.73 3.07 2.12
C ALA A 186 -15.34 3.94 1.03
N ASN A 187 -14.91 3.67 -0.19
CA ASN A 187 -15.39 4.36 -1.37
C ASN A 187 -15.37 3.36 -2.51
N GLU A 188 -16.56 2.90 -2.89
CA GLU A 188 -16.77 1.87 -3.91
C GLU A 188 -16.18 2.28 -5.27
N VAL A 189 -16.07 3.59 -5.56
CA VAL A 189 -15.40 4.09 -6.77
C VAL A 189 -13.93 3.66 -6.80
N ASN A 190 -13.30 3.54 -5.63
CA ASN A 190 -11.93 3.14 -5.48
C ASN A 190 -11.76 1.64 -5.31
N GLU A 191 -12.79 0.92 -4.87
CA GLU A 191 -12.67 -0.52 -4.59
C GLU A 191 -12.40 -1.34 -5.86
N ASN A 192 -12.79 -0.80 -7.02
CA ASN A 192 -12.53 -1.35 -8.35
C ASN A 192 -11.30 -0.74 -9.03
N LEU A 193 -10.65 0.24 -8.41
CA LEU A 193 -9.28 0.52 -8.81
C LEU A 193 -8.51 -0.73 -8.40
N ASP A 194 -8.07 -1.50 -9.39
CA ASP A 194 -6.91 -2.34 -9.18
C ASP A 194 -5.79 -1.38 -8.80
N PHE A 195 -5.67 -1.06 -7.51
CA PHE A 195 -4.53 -0.38 -6.91
C PHE A 195 -3.21 -1.13 -7.20
N TYR A 196 -3.32 -2.29 -7.85
CA TYR A 196 -2.28 -3.17 -8.33
C TYR A 196 -1.73 -2.76 -9.70
N SER A 197 -2.48 -2.08 -10.57
CA SER A 197 -1.94 -1.68 -11.90
C SER A 197 -1.07 -0.42 -11.87
N PHE A 198 -1.12 0.36 -10.77
CA PHE A 198 -0.44 1.67 -10.66
C PHE A 198 0.90 1.61 -9.91
N ILE A 199 1.18 0.50 -9.24
CA ILE A 199 2.49 0.29 -8.66
C ILE A 199 3.27 -0.40 -9.76
N PRO A 200 4.30 0.24 -10.35
CA PRO A 200 5.15 -0.45 -11.31
C PRO A 200 5.56 -1.77 -10.66
N GLU A 201 5.33 -2.88 -11.36
CA GLU A 201 5.76 -4.20 -10.93
C GLU A 201 7.21 -4.06 -10.49
N VAL A 202 7.41 -4.08 -9.17
CA VAL A 202 8.75 -4.03 -8.60
C VAL A 202 9.26 -5.42 -8.88
N ASP A 203 10.18 -5.51 -9.84
CA ASP A 203 10.83 -6.73 -10.35
C ASP A 203 10.50 -7.90 -9.43
N GLU A 204 9.51 -8.70 -9.82
CA GLU A 204 9.34 -10.01 -9.20
C GLU A 204 10.70 -10.68 -9.41
N GLU A 205 11.52 -10.71 -8.36
CA GLU A 205 12.65 -11.60 -8.29
C GLU A 205 12.00 -12.97 -8.40
N GLU A 206 11.83 -13.46 -9.64
CA GLU A 206 11.54 -14.84 -9.93
C GLU A 206 12.59 -15.59 -9.10
N GLU A 207 12.16 -16.20 -8.01
CA GLU A 207 12.98 -17.18 -7.31
C GLU A 207 13.31 -18.20 -8.39
N GLU A 208 14.50 -18.10 -8.97
CA GLU A 208 15.03 -19.13 -9.86
C GLU A 208 14.90 -20.40 -9.03
N GLU A 209 13.92 -21.24 -9.36
CA GLU A 209 13.88 -22.60 -8.85
C GLU A 209 15.20 -23.19 -9.31
N ASP A 210 16.16 -23.24 -8.39
CA ASP A 210 17.40 -23.96 -8.53
C ASP A 210 17.00 -25.42 -8.75
N ASP A 211 16.73 -25.75 -10.02
CA ASP A 211 16.66 -27.10 -10.56
C ASP A 211 18.08 -27.67 -10.44
N TYR A 212 18.48 -27.98 -9.20
CA TYR A 212 19.55 -28.91 -8.88
C TYR A 212 19.11 -30.28 -9.39
N PHE A 213 19.15 -30.44 -10.71
CA PHE A 213 19.35 -31.74 -11.31
C PHE A 213 20.68 -32.25 -10.78
N ASP A 214 20.60 -33.23 -9.88
CA ASP A 214 21.68 -34.16 -9.56
C ASP A 214 22.18 -34.79 -10.88
N ASN A 215 23.08 -34.10 -11.57
CA ASN A 215 23.99 -34.73 -12.50
C ASN A 215 25.09 -35.38 -11.65
N ASP A 216 24.71 -36.51 -11.04
CA ASP A 216 25.63 -37.56 -10.64
C ASP A 216 26.26 -38.13 -11.91
N ASP A 217 27.30 -37.45 -12.41
CA ASP A 217 28.22 -38.08 -13.35
C ASP A 217 29.66 -37.81 -12.88
N GLY A 218 30.28 -38.89 -12.42
CA GLY A 218 31.59 -38.91 -11.81
C GLY A 218 32.69 -38.38 -12.73
N GLY A 219 33.57 -37.58 -12.16
CA GLY A 219 34.75 -37.05 -12.85
C GLY A 219 35.82 -36.60 -11.87
N PHE A 220 36.55 -37.57 -11.34
CA PHE A 220 37.74 -37.40 -10.52
C PHE A 220 38.90 -36.83 -11.36
N GLU A 221 39.44 -35.65 -11.03
CA GLU A 221 40.86 -35.32 -11.26
C GLU A 221 41.43 -34.38 -10.18
N PRO A 222 42.57 -34.74 -9.56
CA PRO A 222 43.28 -33.89 -8.60
C PRO A 222 44.34 -33.05 -9.31
N TRP A 223 44.29 -31.73 -9.11
CA TRP A 223 45.41 -30.86 -9.46
C TRP A 223 45.76 -30.01 -8.24
N ASP A 224 46.74 -30.51 -7.51
CA ASP A 224 47.61 -29.74 -6.64
C ASP A 224 48.17 -28.55 -7.43
N ASN A 225 48.10 -27.34 -6.86
CA ASN A 225 49.05 -26.28 -7.14
C ASN A 225 49.08 -25.29 -5.97
N GLU A 226 50.04 -25.53 -5.09
CA GLU A 226 50.62 -24.57 -4.17
C GLU A 226 51.28 -23.42 -4.97
N ILE A 227 50.95 -22.15 -4.71
CA ILE A 227 51.94 -21.04 -4.69
C ILE A 227 51.41 -19.88 -3.80
N PRO A 228 52.20 -18.86 -3.41
CA PRO A 228 52.70 -18.73 -2.05
C PRO A 228 52.20 -17.47 -1.34
N VAL A 229 52.45 -17.50 -0.03
CA VAL A 229 52.41 -16.39 0.91
C VAL A 229 53.22 -15.18 0.39
N ASN A 230 52.61 -13.99 0.37
CA ASN A 230 53.36 -12.77 0.61
C ASN A 230 52.58 -11.83 1.54
N VAL A 231 53.28 -11.42 2.60
CA VAL A 231 52.81 -10.67 3.75
C VAL A 231 53.27 -9.21 3.59
N ASN A 232 52.55 -8.32 4.27
CA ASN A 232 53.03 -7.11 4.95
C ASN A 232 52.75 -5.73 4.27
N PRO A 233 52.68 -4.64 5.07
CA PRO A 233 51.50 -4.24 5.86
C PRO A 233 51.18 -2.73 5.70
N GLU A 234 50.28 -2.23 6.56
CA GLU A 234 50.05 -0.81 6.89
C GLU A 234 49.17 0.02 5.93
N LYS A 235 47.90 0.21 6.33
CA LYS A 235 47.44 1.52 6.80
C LYS A 235 46.14 1.39 7.59
N GLU A 236 46.26 1.75 8.87
CA GLU A 236 45.18 1.96 9.82
C GLU A 236 44.20 3.01 9.29
N GLY A 237 42.93 2.67 9.37
CA GLY A 237 41.80 3.55 9.10
C GLY A 237 40.57 2.90 9.72
N ASP A 238 40.32 3.20 10.99
CA ASP A 238 39.18 2.70 11.74
C ASP A 238 37.86 2.99 11.01
N PRO A 239 37.05 1.97 10.65
CA PRO A 239 35.65 2.18 10.37
C PRO A 239 34.88 2.08 11.69
N ILE A 240 34.38 3.24 12.10
CA ILE A 240 33.14 3.51 12.83
C ILE A 240 32.36 2.23 13.18
N VAL A 241 32.31 1.94 14.48
CA VAL A 241 31.38 0.98 15.07
C VAL A 241 29.96 1.44 14.75
N ILE A 242 29.32 0.76 13.79
CA ILE A 242 27.87 0.82 13.62
C ILE A 242 27.29 0.09 14.83
N GLY A 243 26.61 0.86 15.67
CA GLY A 243 25.99 0.38 16.90
C GLY A 243 25.03 -0.78 16.70
N ASP A 244 24.93 -1.58 17.75
CA ASP A 244 24.03 -2.71 17.93
C ASP A 244 22.64 -2.50 17.30
N TRP A 245 22.24 -3.46 16.46
CA TRP A 245 20.89 -3.63 15.92
C TRP A 245 19.95 -4.33 16.92
N SER A 246 20.20 -4.22 18.23
CA SER A 246 19.49 -4.99 19.26
C SER A 246 18.22 -4.33 19.80
N ASP A 247 17.92 -3.08 19.41
CA ASP A 247 16.77 -2.32 19.94
C ASP A 247 15.60 -2.15 18.95
N ALA A 248 15.65 -2.81 17.78
CA ALA A 248 14.45 -2.97 16.98
C ALA A 248 13.50 -3.92 17.73
N GLY A 249 12.55 -3.36 18.47
CA GLY A 249 11.52 -4.11 19.17
C GLY A 249 10.66 -4.89 18.19
N TYR A 250 11.10 -6.09 17.81
CA TYR A 250 10.27 -7.08 17.16
C TYR A 250 9.29 -7.60 18.21
N ILE A 251 8.10 -7.01 18.28
CA ILE A 251 7.00 -7.66 19.01
C ILE A 251 6.51 -8.81 18.11
N TYR A 252 7.17 -9.96 18.24
CA TYR A 252 6.59 -11.22 17.83
C TYR A 252 5.47 -11.53 18.81
N ILE A 253 4.21 -11.33 18.41
CA ILE A 253 3.05 -11.77 19.19
C ILE A 253 2.80 -13.23 18.80
N PRO A 254 3.21 -14.23 19.61
CA PRO A 254 2.99 -15.62 19.27
C PRO A 254 1.49 -15.91 19.17
N THR A 255 1.10 -16.61 18.09
CA THR A 255 -0.21 -17.24 17.95
C THR A 255 -0.37 -18.31 19.03
N ARG A 256 -0.95 -17.95 20.18
CA ARG A 256 -1.47 -18.96 21.11
C ARG A 256 -2.80 -19.45 20.55
N PHE A 257 -2.80 -20.71 20.12
CA PHE A 257 -4.01 -21.53 19.94
C PHE A 257 -4.67 -21.81 21.30
#